data_AF-W7Q191-F1
#
_entry.id   AF-W7Q191-F1
#
_cell.length_a   1.000
_cell.length_b   1.000
_cell.length_c   1.000
_cell.angle_alpha   90.00
_cell.angle_beta   90.00
_cell.angle_gamma   90.00
#
_symmetry.space_group_name_H-M   'P 1'
#
loop_
_entity.id
_entity.type
_entity.pdbx_description
1 polymer ?
#
loop_
_entity_poly.entity_id
_entity_poly.type
_entity_poly.pdbx_seq_one_letter_code
_entity_poly.pdbx_strand_id
1 'polypeptide(L)'
;MQINSVSGICLTKLDVLDGLENIRVCVGYRGKEGEVLDTPVDSEGYEALEPLYEDLPGWSESTLGIKRVEELPANARSYISYLEEKVGTSIDIISTGPDRNETIVLRNPFDS
;
A
#
# COMPACT_ATOMS: atom_id res chain seq x y z
N MET A 1 -8.09 -5.58 -7.24
CA MET A 1 -8.90 -6.55 -6.46
C MET A 1 -9.94 -7.27 -7.28
N GLN A 2 -10.73 -6.55 -8.10
CA GLN A 2 -11.92 -7.09 -8.76
C GLN A 2 -11.68 -8.26 -9.73
N ILE A 3 -10.52 -8.35 -10.39
CA ILE A 3 -10.24 -9.42 -11.36
C ILE A 3 -9.90 -10.75 -10.66
N ASN A 4 -9.18 -10.68 -9.54
CA ASN A 4 -8.61 -11.86 -8.89
C ASN A 4 -9.34 -12.26 -7.60
N SER A 5 -10.39 -11.53 -7.21
CA SER A 5 -11.13 -11.77 -5.95
C SER A 5 -10.21 -11.95 -4.74
N VAL A 6 -9.23 -11.06 -4.63
CA VAL A 6 -8.19 -11.13 -3.60
C VAL A 6 -8.83 -11.04 -2.21
N SER A 7 -8.56 -12.02 -1.35
CA SER A 7 -9.14 -12.10 -0.01
C SER A 7 -8.37 -11.29 1.05
N GLY A 8 -7.08 -11.04 0.80
CA GLY A 8 -6.19 -10.30 1.68
C GLY A 8 -4.89 -9.95 0.98
N ILE A 9 -4.27 -8.84 1.38
CA ILE A 9 -3.03 -8.32 0.79
C ILE A 9 -1.84 -8.71 1.66
N CYS A 10 -0.75 -9.10 1.02
CA CYS A 10 0.58 -9.09 1.63
C CYS A 10 1.30 -7.79 1.23
N LEU A 11 1.42 -6.84 2.14
CA LEU A 11 2.17 -5.61 1.93
C LEU A 11 3.66 -5.89 2.13
N THR A 12 4.50 -5.48 1.20
CA THR A 12 5.95 -5.77 1.25
C THR A 12 6.77 -4.50 1.18
N LYS A 13 8.02 -4.58 1.68
CA LYS A 13 9.01 -3.50 1.62
C LYS A 13 8.54 -2.21 2.31
N LEU A 14 7.88 -2.34 3.45
CA LEU A 14 7.47 -1.18 4.25
C LEU A 14 8.69 -0.36 4.69
N ASP A 15 9.80 -1.05 4.99
CA ASP A 15 11.11 -0.49 5.39
C ASP A 15 11.72 0.45 4.35
N VAL A 16 11.36 0.31 3.07
CA VAL A 16 11.87 1.19 2.01
C VAL A 16 11.25 2.60 2.09
N LEU A 17 10.13 2.76 2.78
CA LEU A 17 9.47 4.05 2.98
C LEU A 17 9.97 4.80 4.23
N ASP A 18 10.80 4.17 5.05
CA ASP A 18 11.39 4.79 6.24
C ASP A 18 12.18 6.06 5.87
N GLY A 19 12.06 7.10 6.68
CA GLY A 19 12.78 8.36 6.50
C GLY A 19 12.15 9.35 5.51
N LEU A 20 11.07 8.95 4.82
CA LEU A 20 10.31 9.88 3.98
C LEU A 20 9.48 10.83 4.85
N GLU A 21 9.50 12.12 4.53
CA GLU A 21 8.63 13.10 5.18
C GLU A 21 7.17 12.98 4.71
N ASN A 22 6.98 12.74 3.42
CA ASN A 22 5.67 12.55 2.79
C ASN A 22 5.70 11.37 1.83
N ILE A 23 4.61 10.61 1.80
CA ILE A 23 4.40 9.46 0.92
C ILE A 23 3.24 9.78 -0.01
N ARG A 24 3.49 9.67 -1.32
CA ARG A 24 2.50 9.91 -2.36
C ARG A 24 1.82 8.62 -2.80
N VAL A 25 0.50 8.56 -2.62
CA VAL A 25 -0.31 7.43 -3.08
C VAL A 25 -1.11 7.85 -4.30
N CYS A 26 -0.92 7.14 -5.41
CA CYS A 26 -1.73 7.35 -6.60
C CYS A 26 -3.13 6.77 -6.35
N VAL A 27 -4.16 7.60 -6.45
CA VAL A 27 -5.57 7.22 -6.19
C VAL A 27 -6.42 7.18 -7.45
N GLY A 28 -5.83 7.49 -8.59
CA GLY A 28 -6.50 7.49 -9.88
C GLY A 28 -5.69 8.25 -10.91
N TYR A 29 -6.27 8.40 -12.09
CA TYR A 29 -5.62 9.04 -13.23
C TYR A 29 -6.55 10.07 -13.84
N ARG A 30 -5.99 11.16 -14.35
CA ARG A 30 -6.70 12.12 -15.18
C ARG A 30 -6.40 11.86 -16.65
N GLY A 31 -7.46 11.67 -17.44
CA GLY A 31 -7.39 11.55 -18.89
C GLY A 31 -7.20 12.90 -19.60
N LYS A 32 -6.99 12.85 -20.92
CA LYS A 32 -6.75 14.05 -21.74
C LYS A 32 -7.91 15.05 -21.71
N GLU A 33 -9.15 14.56 -21.54
CA GLU A 33 -10.35 15.39 -21.52
C GLU A 33 -10.73 15.81 -20.09
N GLY A 34 -9.90 15.47 -19.10
CA GLY A 34 -10.05 15.85 -17.69
C GLY A 34 -10.89 14.87 -16.87
N GLU A 35 -11.36 13.78 -17.46
CA GLU A 35 -12.08 12.71 -16.78
C GLU A 35 -11.16 11.96 -15.80
N VAL A 36 -11.74 11.52 -14.67
CA VAL A 36 -11.03 10.71 -13.68
C VAL A 36 -11.28 9.24 -13.97
N LEU A 37 -10.20 8.48 -14.10
CA LEU A 37 -10.19 7.06 -14.43
C LEU A 37 -9.52 6.27 -13.31
N ASP A 38 -10.11 5.13 -12.94
CA ASP A 38 -9.54 4.24 -11.93
C ASP A 38 -8.36 3.43 -12.49
N THR A 39 -8.49 2.92 -13.71
CA THR A 39 -7.42 2.22 -14.46
C THR A 39 -7.71 2.27 -15.96
N PRO A 40 -6.71 2.57 -16.83
CA PRO A 40 -6.90 2.50 -18.28
C PRO A 40 -6.91 1.06 -18.82
N VAL A 41 -7.42 0.91 -20.03
CA VAL A 41 -7.77 -0.40 -20.62
C VAL A 41 -6.67 -0.94 -21.57
N ASP A 42 -5.79 -0.07 -22.08
CA ASP A 42 -4.70 -0.44 -23.00
C ASP A 42 -3.43 0.42 -22.81
N SER A 43 -2.37 0.07 -23.55
CA SER A 43 -1.06 0.71 -23.44
C SER A 43 -1.02 2.14 -23.96
N GLU A 44 -1.76 2.47 -25.03
CA GLU A 44 -1.85 3.83 -25.55
C GLU A 44 -2.57 4.76 -24.57
N GLY A 45 -3.54 4.20 -23.83
CA GLY A 45 -4.25 4.88 -22.75
C GLY A 45 -3.35 5.34 -21.62
N TYR A 46 -2.19 4.72 -21.36
CA TYR A 46 -1.30 5.11 -20.26
C TYR A 46 -0.41 6.32 -20.57
N GLU A 47 -0.02 6.55 -21.83
CA GLU A 47 0.98 7.58 -22.18
C GLU A 47 0.49 9.01 -21.87
N ALA A 48 -0.82 9.20 -21.84
CA ALA A 48 -1.44 10.51 -21.67
C ALA A 48 -2.09 10.73 -20.30
N LEU A 49 -1.90 9.81 -19.35
CA LEU A 49 -2.50 9.92 -18.04
C LEU A 49 -1.62 10.70 -17.07
N GLU A 50 -2.26 11.62 -16.36
CA GLU A 50 -1.64 12.26 -15.21
C GLU A 50 -2.08 11.53 -13.92
N PRO A 51 -1.15 11.01 -13.11
CA PRO A 51 -1.51 10.40 -11.83
C PRO A 51 -2.03 11.45 -10.86
N LEU A 52 -3.14 11.12 -10.18
CA LEU A 52 -3.70 11.90 -9.10
C LEU A 52 -3.17 11.34 -7.78
N TYR A 53 -2.46 12.18 -7.03
CA TYR A 53 -1.84 11.78 -5.77
C TYR A 53 -2.58 12.36 -4.57
N GLU A 54 -2.66 11.54 -3.52
CA GLU A 54 -2.87 12.00 -2.16
C GLU A 54 -1.54 11.91 -1.40
N ASP A 55 -1.22 12.95 -0.63
CA ASP A 55 0.00 13.04 0.17
C ASP A 55 -0.32 12.61 1.61
N LEU A 56 0.41 11.62 2.12
CA LEU A 56 0.30 11.11 3.48
C LEU A 56 1.58 11.44 4.26
N PRO A 57 1.48 11.71 5.58
CA PRO A 57 2.66 11.90 6.40
C PRO A 57 3.48 10.62 6.45
N GLY A 58 4.78 10.71 6.17
CA GLY A 58 5.71 9.61 6.33
C GLY A 58 6.18 9.45 7.78
N TRP A 59 7.26 8.70 7.98
CA TRP A 59 7.82 8.43 9.30
C TRP A 59 9.35 8.37 9.24
N SER A 60 10.01 8.64 10.36
CA SER A 60 11.47 8.71 10.43
C SER A 60 12.10 7.45 11.03
N GLU A 61 11.32 6.72 11.83
CA GLU A 61 11.73 5.54 12.57
C GLU A 61 11.86 4.34 11.63
N SER A 62 12.80 3.44 11.92
CA SER A 62 12.92 2.24 11.09
C SER A 62 11.81 1.23 11.38
N THR A 63 11.24 0.67 10.32
CA THR A 63 10.31 -0.46 10.38
C THR A 63 10.99 -1.80 10.12
N LEU A 64 12.29 -1.80 9.79
CA LEU A 64 13.06 -3.00 9.45
C LEU A 64 13.01 -4.04 10.57
N GLY A 65 12.55 -5.24 10.23
CA GLY A 65 12.53 -6.39 11.12
C GLY A 65 11.48 -6.37 12.23
N ILE A 66 10.60 -5.36 12.28
CA ILE A 66 9.47 -5.30 13.23
C ILE A 66 8.54 -6.49 13.01
N LYS A 67 8.10 -7.12 14.10
CA LYS A 67 7.30 -8.36 14.07
C LYS A 67 5.90 -8.20 14.63
N ARG A 68 5.57 -7.03 15.18
CA ARG A 68 4.27 -6.74 15.76
C ARG A 68 3.75 -5.42 15.24
N VAL A 69 2.46 -5.38 14.89
CA VAL A 69 1.86 -4.17 14.32
C VAL A 69 1.89 -3.02 15.32
N GLU A 70 1.77 -3.28 16.63
CA GLU A 70 1.79 -2.22 17.66
C GLU A 70 3.14 -1.54 17.81
N GLU A 71 4.23 -2.17 17.34
CA GLU A 71 5.58 -1.62 17.37
C GLU A 71 5.87 -0.72 16.17
N LEU A 72 5.01 -0.75 15.13
CA LEU A 72 5.15 0.13 13.98
C LEU A 72 4.87 1.60 14.37
N PRO A 73 5.57 2.55 13.72
CA PRO A 73 5.30 3.98 13.87
C PRO A 73 3.82 4.29 13.61
N ALA A 74 3.30 5.31 14.28
CA ALA A 74 1.90 5.69 14.15
C ALA A 74 1.52 5.99 12.69
N ASN A 75 2.37 6.74 11.97
CA ASN A 75 2.12 7.07 10.57
C ASN A 75 2.23 5.85 9.64
N ALA A 76 3.09 4.88 9.95
CA ALA A 76 3.16 3.62 9.20
C ALA A 76 1.87 2.80 9.34
N ARG A 77 1.31 2.74 10.56
CA ARG A 77 0.00 2.12 10.79
C ARG A 77 -1.13 2.87 10.08
N SER A 78 -1.13 4.20 10.14
CA SER A 78 -2.11 5.02 9.42
C SER A 78 -2.01 4.84 7.90
N TYR A 79 -0.81 4.71 7.35
CA TYR A 79 -0.59 4.39 5.94
C TYR A 79 -1.19 3.04 5.57
N ILE A 80 -0.95 2.00 6.37
CA ILE A 80 -1.53 0.66 6.16
C ILE A 80 -3.06 0.74 6.17
N SER A 81 -3.66 1.36 7.20
CA SER A 81 -5.13 1.51 7.29
C SER A 81 -5.72 2.30 6.12
N TYR A 82 -5.02 3.34 5.66
CA TYR A 82 -5.44 4.11 4.49
C TYR A 82 -5.44 3.26 3.21
N LEU A 83 -4.42 2.41 3.01
CA LEU A 83 -4.38 1.50 1.87
C LEU A 83 -5.53 0.49 1.92
N GLU A 84 -5.84 -0.07 3.09
CA GLU A 84 -6.98 -0.98 3.26
C GLU A 84 -8.30 -0.31 2.87
N GLU A 85 -8.51 0.94 3.28
CA GLU A 85 -9.70 1.73 2.91
C GLU A 85 -9.77 1.96 1.39
N LYS A 86 -8.68 2.43 0.77
CA LYS A 86 -8.66 2.75 -0.66
C LYS A 86 -8.79 1.50 -1.54
N VAL A 87 -8.21 0.38 -1.14
CA VAL A 87 -8.25 -0.87 -1.91
C VAL A 87 -9.53 -1.67 -1.62
N GLY A 88 -10.19 -1.42 -0.48
CA GLY A 88 -11.40 -2.12 -0.05
C GLY A 88 -11.14 -3.57 0.35
N THR A 89 -9.94 -3.90 0.81
CA THR A 89 -9.54 -5.25 1.25
C THR A 89 -8.48 -5.15 2.32
N SER A 90 -8.47 -6.10 3.27
CA SER A 90 -7.53 -6.12 4.38
C SER A 90 -6.09 -6.40 3.94
N ILE A 91 -5.15 -5.88 4.72
CA ILE A 91 -3.74 -6.26 4.69
C ILE A 91 -3.56 -7.30 5.78
N ASP A 92 -3.39 -8.56 5.36
CA ASP A 92 -3.33 -9.71 6.27
C ASP A 92 -1.88 -10.04 6.68
N ILE A 93 -0.91 -9.63 5.85
CA ILE A 93 0.52 -9.88 6.05
C ILE A 93 1.31 -8.61 5.72
N ILE A 94 2.31 -8.29 6.54
CA ILE A 94 3.22 -7.18 6.32
C ILE A 94 4.66 -7.71 6.39
N SER A 95 5.39 -7.64 5.29
CA SER A 95 6.84 -7.90 5.26
C SER A 95 7.59 -6.61 5.58
N THR A 96 8.40 -6.68 6.62
CA THR A 96 9.18 -5.58 7.20
C THR A 96 10.67 -5.72 6.91
N GLY A 97 11.06 -6.60 5.98
CA GLY A 97 12.44 -6.82 5.60
C GLY A 97 12.63 -8.07 4.74
N PRO A 98 13.87 -8.33 4.28
CA PRO A 98 14.18 -9.44 3.38
C PRO A 98 14.17 -10.82 4.04
N ASP A 99 14.34 -10.91 5.36
CA ASP A 99 14.37 -12.19 6.06
C ASP A 99 12.95 -12.76 6.27
N ARG A 100 12.81 -14.09 6.16
CA ARG A 100 11.50 -14.77 6.30
C ARG A 100 10.79 -14.49 7.63
N ASN A 101 11.56 -14.21 8.68
CA ASN A 101 11.02 -13.95 10.02
C ASN A 101 10.69 -12.47 10.26
N GLU A 102 10.95 -11.60 9.27
CA GLU A 102 10.63 -10.17 9.27
C GLU A 102 9.27 -9.99 8.58
N THR A 103 8.28 -10.62 9.19
CA THR A 103 6.92 -10.66 8.67
C THR A 103 5.93 -10.66 9.81
N ILE A 104 4.97 -9.74 9.76
CA ILE A 104 3.83 -9.65 10.65
C ILE A 104 2.67 -10.39 9.98
N VAL A 105 2.10 -11.38 10.66
CA VAL A 105 0.92 -12.12 10.19
C VAL A 105 -0.27 -11.72 11.06
N LEU A 106 -1.18 -10.92 10.50
CA LEU A 106 -2.40 -10.46 11.18
C LEU A 106 -3.53 -11.49 11.02
N ARG A 107 -3.61 -12.09 9.83
CA ARG A 107 -4.50 -13.20 9.53
C ARG A 107 -3.73 -14.25 8.75
N ASN A 108 -3.74 -15.49 9.24
CA ASN A 108 -3.10 -16.59 8.54
C ASN A 108 -3.99 -17.04 7.36
N PRO A 109 -3.48 -17.06 6.12
CA PRO A 109 -4.27 -17.47 4.95
C PRO A 109 -4.78 -18.92 4.98
N PHE A 110 -4.23 -19.76 5.88
CA PHE A 110 -4.62 -21.16 6.02
C PHE A 110 -5.58 -21.43 7.19
N ASP A 111 -5.84 -20.42 8.03
CA ASP A 111 -6.80 -20.55 9.11
C ASP A 111 -8.21 -20.41 8.51
N SER A 112 -8.97 -21.51 8.57
CA SER A 112 -10.34 -21.63 8.06
C SER A 112 -11.36 -20.97 8.99
#